data_AF-A0A151TUD2-F1
#
_entry.id   AF-A0A151TUD2-F1
#
_cell.length_a   1.000
_cell.length_b   1.000
_cell.length_c   1.000
_cell.angle_alpha   90.00
_cell.angle_beta   90.00
_cell.angle_gamma   90.00
#
_symmetry.space_group_name_H-M   'P 1'
#
loop_
_entity.id
_entity.type
_entity.pdbx_description
1 polymer ?
#
loop_
_entity_poly.entity_id
_entity_poly.type
_entity_poly.pdbx_seq_one_letter_code
_entity_poly.pdbx_strand_id
1 'polypeptide(L)' 'GLLLLIKISEWKWDNITMDFIVGLPKFVRNNDVIWMTVDKLIKCVHFLLVNKNWSLRKLIQLCIRKIA' A
#
# COMPACT_ATOMS: atom_id res chain seq x y z
N GLY A 1 15.87 23.24 -12.45
CA GLY A 1 15.25 22.08 -11.77
C GLY A 1 13.89 21.84 -12.38
N LEU A 2 13.51 20.59 -12.65
CA LEU A 2 12.23 20.25 -13.24
C LEU A 2 11.16 20.20 -12.13
N LEU A 3 10.29 21.21 -12.08
CA LEU A 3 9.07 21.13 -11.27
C LEU A 3 8.08 20.24 -12.03
N LEU A 4 7.99 18.97 -11.64
CA LEU A 4 6.92 18.11 -12.13
C LEU A 4 5.63 18.54 -11.42
N LEU A 5 4.77 19.27 -12.12
CA LEU A 5 3.42 19.54 -11.63
C LEU A 5 2.72 18.18 -11.54
N ILE A 6 2.53 17.67 -10.32
CA ILE A 6 1.70 16.48 -10.11
C ILE A 6 0.30 16.89 -10.54
N LYS A 7 -0.14 16.41 -11.70
CA LYS A 7 -1.51 16.61 -12.17
C LYS A 7 -2.42 16.11 -11.04
N ILE A 8 -3.29 16.99 -10.57
CA ILE A 8 -4.33 16.60 -9.61
C ILE A 8 -5.20 15.59 -10.37
N SER A 9 -5.20 14.36 -9.91
CA SER A 9 -6.02 13.33 -10.53
C SER A 9 -7.47 13.53 -10.14
N GLU A 10 -8.37 13.24 -11.08
CA GLU A 10 -9.81 13.37 -10.86
C GLU A 10 -10.31 12.37 -9.82
N TRP A 11 -9.61 11.23 -9.63
CA TRP A 11 -9.94 10.24 -8.61
C TRP A 11 -8.87 9.98 -7.55
N LYS A 12 -9.30 9.63 -6.32
CA LYS A 12 -8.42 9.33 -5.17
C LYS A 12 -7.46 8.19 -5.49
N TRP A 13 -7.92 7.20 -6.26
CA TRP A 13 -7.15 6.00 -6.59
C TRP A 13 -6.07 6.22 -7.65
N ASP A 14 -6.20 7.26 -8.48
CA ASP A 14 -5.27 7.56 -9.57
C ASP A 14 -3.90 8.02 -9.04
N ASN A 15 -3.86 8.55 -7.82
CA ASN A 15 -2.65 9.00 -7.14
C ASN A 15 -2.11 8.01 -6.10
N ILE A 16 -2.76 6.86 -5.96
CA ILE A 16 -2.34 5.79 -5.06
C ILE A 16 -1.54 4.76 -5.86
N THR A 17 -0.28 4.59 -5.53
CA THR A 17 0.54 3.47 -6.05
C THR A 17 0.75 2.43 -4.96
N MET A 18 0.69 1.14 -5.32
CA MET A 18 0.86 0.02 -4.40
C MET A 18 2.05 -0.83 -4.84
N ASP A 19 2.84 -1.30 -3.87
CA ASP A 19 3.98 -2.18 -4.11
C ASP A 19 4.15 -3.18 -2.96
N PHE A 20 4.87 -4.28 -3.20
CA PHE A 20 5.05 -5.37 -2.25
C PHE A 20 6.51 -5.77 -2.13
N ILE A 21 7.02 -5.83 -0.90
CA ILE A 21 8.29 -6.49 -0.58
C ILE A 21 7.97 -7.88 -0.05
N VAL A 22 8.34 -8.90 -0.81
CA VAL A 22 8.08 -10.32 -0.51
C VAL A 22 9.37 -11.05 -0.11
N GLY A 23 9.24 -12.24 0.47
CA GLY A 23 10.40 -13.08 0.83
C GLY A 23 11.07 -12.68 2.14
N LEU A 24 10.35 -11.97 3.01
CA LEU A 24 10.85 -11.60 4.32
C LEU A 24 10.91 -12.83 5.24
N PRO A 25 11.85 -12.88 6.20
CA PRO A 25 11.74 -13.79 7.33
C PRO A 25 10.38 -13.64 7.99
N LYS A 26 9.76 -14.75 8.38
CA LYS A 26 8.43 -14.73 9.00
C LYS A 26 8.47 -13.95 10.32
N PHE A 27 7.62 -12.93 10.42
CA PHE A 27 7.40 -12.16 11.64
C PHE A 27 6.19 -12.70 12.42
N VAL A 28 5.67 -11.88 13.34
CA VAL A 28 4.43 -12.13 14.09
C VAL A 28 3.28 -12.47 13.15
N ARG A 29 2.47 -13.48 13.51
CA ARG A 29 1.34 -14.00 12.70
C ARG A 29 1.74 -14.53 11.32
N ASN A 30 3.00 -14.96 11.17
CA ASN A 30 3.51 -15.52 9.92
C ASN A 30 3.45 -14.50 8.77
N ASN A 31 3.50 -13.21 9.08
CA ASN A 31 3.62 -12.15 8.08
C ASN A 31 5.00 -12.22 7.43
N ASP A 32 5.03 -12.24 6.10
CA ASP A 32 6.22 -12.43 5.28
C ASP A 32 6.27 -11.45 4.08
N VAL A 33 5.34 -10.49 4.06
CA VAL A 33 5.21 -9.47 3.01
C VAL A 33 4.97 -8.11 3.65
N ILE A 34 5.67 -7.09 3.17
CA ILE A 34 5.34 -5.69 3.41
C ILE A 34 4.57 -5.19 2.20
N TRP A 35 3.31 -4.81 2.41
CA TRP A 35 2.54 -4.04 1.45
C TRP A 35 2.76 -2.56 1.71
N MET A 36 3.27 -1.86 0.71
CA MET A 36 3.43 -0.42 0.70
C MET A 36 2.36 0.25 -0.17
N THR A 37 1.70 1.28 0.36
CA THR A 37 0.80 2.15 -0.39
C THR A 37 1.34 3.57 -0.32
N VAL A 38 1.63 4.16 -1.47
CA VAL A 38 2.13 5.54 -1.61
C VAL A 38 0.99 6.41 -2.08
N ASP A 39 0.61 7.39 -1.25
CA ASP A 39 -0.31 8.45 -1.62
C ASP A 39 0.52 9.64 -2.11
N LYS A 40 0.51 9.86 -3.42
CA LYS A 40 1.26 10.96 -4.05
C LYS A 40 0.66 12.34 -3.78
N LEU A 41 -0.62 12.40 -3.40
CA LEU A 41 -1.31 13.66 -3.10
C LEU A 41 -0.90 14.17 -1.72
N ILE A 42 -0.94 13.30 -0.71
CA ILE A 42 -0.60 13.65 0.68
C ILE A 42 0.91 13.47 0.95
N LYS A 43 1.67 12.93 -0.03
CA LYS A 43 3.09 12.58 0.09
C LYS A 43 3.36 11.65 1.28
N CYS A 44 2.47 10.69 1.49
CA CYS A 44 2.53 9.72 2.58
C CYS A 44 2.76 8.30 2.07
N VAL A 45 3.40 7.48 2.90
CA VAL A 45 3.63 6.06 2.61
C VAL A 45 3.09 5.22 3.77
N HIS A 46 2.19 4.29 3.47
CA HIS A 46 1.60 3.38 4.42
C HIS A 46 2.22 1.99 4.27
N PHE A 47 2.77 1.46 5.37
CA PHE A 47 3.30 0.10 5.43
C PHE A 47 2.34 -0.83 6.18
N LEU A 48 2.08 -1.99 5.58
CA LEU A 48 1.24 -3.03 6.14
C LEU A 48 1.99 -4.36 6.09
N LEU A 49 2.17 -4.98 7.26
CA LEU A 49 2.64 -6.36 7.33
C LEU A 49 1.47 -7.28 6.99
N VAL A 50 1.64 -8.05 5.93
CA VAL A 50 0.67 -9.05 5.47
C VAL A 50 1.35 -10.40 5.36
N ASN A 51 0.53 -11.43 5.31
CA ASN A 51 0.94 -12.80 5.07
C ASN A 51 0.49 -13.16 3.67
N LYS A 52 1.41 -13.65 2.83
CA LYS A 52 1.10 -14.00 1.43
C LYS A 52 -0.01 -15.04 1.28
N ASN A 53 -0.28 -15.83 2.32
CA ASN A 53 -1.30 -16.88 2.34
C ASN A 53 -2.67 -16.36 2.82
N TRP A 54 -2.83 -15.06 3.12
CA TRP A 54 -4.15 -14.50 3.46
C TRP A 54 -5.07 -14.42 2.24
N SER A 55 -6.37 -14.63 2.47
CA SER A 55 -7.36 -14.50 1.40
C SER A 55 -7.47 -13.07 0.90
N LEU A 56 -7.81 -12.91 -0.38
CA LEU A 56 -8.04 -11.61 -1.00
C LEU A 56 -9.07 -10.77 -0.23
N ARG A 57 -10.12 -11.40 0.28
CA ARG A 57 -11.14 -10.72 1.11
C ARG A 57 -10.54 -10.07 2.35
N LYS A 58 -9.63 -10.76 3.04
CA LYS A 58 -8.94 -10.25 4.23
C LYS A 58 -8.01 -9.08 3.89
N LEU A 59 -7.33 -9.19 2.75
CA LEU A 59 -6.47 -8.13 2.20
C LEU A 59 -7.28 -6.87 1.86
N ILE A 60 -8.39 -7.01 1.12
CA ILE A 60 -9.29 -5.88 0.79
C ILE A 60 -9.83 -5.22 2.06
N GLN A 61 -10.27 -6.01 3.05
CA GLN A 61 -10.79 -5.47 4.31
C GLN A 61 -9.72 -4.68 5.07
N LEU A 62 -8.45 -5.12 5.02
CA LEU A 62 -7.32 -4.38 5.61
C LEU A 62 -7.04 -3.07 4.89
N CYS A 63 -7.07 -3.07 3.55
CA CYS A 63 -6.89 -1.86 2.74
C CYS A 63 -7.96 -0.83 3.02
N ILE A 64 -9.24 -1.23 2.97
CA ILE A 64 -10.36 -0.33 3.25
C ILE A 64 -10.22 0.27 4.64
N ARG A 65 -9.90 -0.54 5.66
CA ARG A 65 -9.77 -0.05 7.05
C ARG A 65 -8.59 0.91 7.27
N LYS A 66 -7.56 0.86 6.43
CA LYS A 66 -6.30 1.62 6.62
C LYS A 66 -6.16 2.83 5.69
N ILE A 67 -6.82 2.81 4.53
CA ILE A 67 -6.66 3.79 3.44
C ILE A 67 -7.95 4.61 3.23
N ALA A 68 -9.13 4.04 3.52
CA ALA A 68 -10.39 4.80 3.56
C ALA A 68 -10.58 5.43 4.94
#